data_AF-A0A2M7K1A7-F1
#
_entry.id   AF-A0A2M7K1A7-F1
#
_cell.length_a   1.000
_cell.length_b   1.000
_cell.length_c   1.000
_cell.angle_alpha   90.00
_cell.angle_beta   90.00
_cell.angle_gamma   90.00
#
_symmetry.space_group_name_H-M   'P 1'
#
loop_
_entity.id
_entity.type
_entity.pdbx_description
1 polymer ?
#
loop_
_entity_poly.entity_id
_entity_poly.type
_entity_poly.pdbx_seq_one_letter_code
_entity_poly.pdbx_strand_id
1 'polypeptide(L)'
;MRTRFWLAVAGIVLLLTFLLGSVARAETQAGSTGGKLAVTPVGYDDMGSVLKKLGITPDEITYEQAASLAELEKYDAFYINCAGEAEGASDEVVSAIKEYVKNGGVVYASDFAGGIISKAFPGKINFYKGYDTGTGNDISSAHVGATGDVTAKVVDSGLASVLGKTSVTINYDLPAWVVVDSAGAGTRVLMTGDVPITSYDLSSAESAKTLKDRPMVLSFSEGKGEVLYTTFHNEAQLTKDVEAIVSWFGVRTKAGKLLTATRNLVVEGDNIALQEIVDSINKGDTKTYYFNATGKEDFKITLNFGGSTLALSITDPDGKKVASQDVSKPPFTTSVPAKEGKFKIELEGKDVPEQNYSFVILASGPRDAAADEIIVGQATTSSGGAETATSLWQRILHGAYWAIGIGAVVVVLIIILIIVLIARGSRKKKAAAPAAEVKTAPAAPEAKTEEKKE
;
A
#
# COMPACT_ATOMS: atom_id res chain seq x y z
N MET A 1 -39.62 25.12 64.55
CA MET A 1 -38.47 25.68 63.80
C MET A 1 -37.25 24.75 63.87
N ARG A 2 -37.40 23.45 63.54
CA ARG A 2 -36.32 22.44 63.58
C ARG A 2 -36.74 21.16 62.82
N THR A 3 -37.12 21.28 61.56
CA THR A 3 -37.45 20.09 60.73
C THR A 3 -37.34 20.34 59.22
N ARG A 4 -36.87 21.52 58.79
CA ARG A 4 -36.77 21.89 57.36
C ARG A 4 -35.34 22.06 56.84
N PHE A 5 -34.33 21.67 57.61
CA PHE A 5 -32.92 21.89 57.25
C PHE A 5 -32.17 20.63 56.77
N TRP A 6 -32.77 19.43 56.86
CA TRP A 6 -32.12 18.16 56.50
C TRP A 6 -32.49 17.61 55.11
N LEU A 7 -33.43 18.25 54.39
CA LEU A 7 -33.84 17.82 53.04
C LEU A 7 -33.13 18.56 51.90
N ALA A 8 -32.37 19.62 52.20
CA ALA A 8 -31.62 20.38 51.18
C ALA A 8 -30.19 19.86 50.93
N VAL A 9 -29.64 19.02 51.82
CA VAL A 9 -28.26 18.51 51.69
C VAL A 9 -28.23 17.11 51.05
N ALA A 10 -29.28 16.30 51.22
CA ALA A 10 -29.37 14.98 50.57
C ALA A 10 -29.72 15.05 49.08
N GLY A 11 -30.40 16.12 48.62
CA GLY A 11 -30.74 16.33 47.21
C GLY A 11 -29.59 16.85 46.34
N ILE A 12 -28.55 17.42 46.95
CA ILE A 12 -27.38 17.97 46.23
C ILE A 12 -26.28 16.91 46.06
N VAL A 13 -26.22 15.89 46.93
CA VAL A 13 -25.26 14.78 46.81
C VAL A 13 -25.72 13.73 45.78
N LEU A 14 -27.03 13.61 45.52
CA LEU A 14 -27.57 12.67 44.52
C LEU A 14 -27.62 13.23 43.09
N LEU A 15 -27.42 14.54 42.90
CA LEU A 15 -27.31 15.16 41.58
C LEU A 15 -25.86 15.25 41.06
N LEU A 16 -24.87 14.98 41.92
CA LEU A 16 -23.44 14.98 41.57
C LEU A 16 -22.89 13.59 41.21
N THR A 17 -23.68 12.53 41.38
CA THR A 17 -23.29 11.15 41.04
C THR A 17 -23.81 10.65 39.68
N PHE A 18 -24.55 11.47 38.93
CA PHE A 18 -25.09 11.12 37.60
C PHE A 18 -24.46 11.88 36.42
N LEU A 19 -23.37 12.63 36.65
CA LEU A 19 -22.61 13.32 35.59
C LEU A 19 -21.20 12.75 35.36
N LEU A 20 -20.84 11.67 36.06
CA LEU A 20 -19.65 10.88 35.74
C LEU A 20 -20.11 9.70 34.88
N GLY A 21 -20.20 9.95 33.57
CA GLY A 21 -20.30 8.88 32.59
C GLY A 21 -19.24 7.83 32.88
N SER A 22 -19.69 6.60 33.09
CA SER A 22 -18.84 5.43 33.26
C SER A 22 -17.95 5.29 32.03
N VAL A 23 -16.71 5.77 32.14
CA VAL A 23 -15.65 5.46 31.19
C VAL A 23 -15.32 3.99 31.41
N ALA A 24 -15.91 3.12 30.59
CA ALA A 24 -15.51 1.73 30.49
C ALA A 24 -14.02 1.72 30.11
N ARG A 25 -13.19 1.27 31.04
CA ARG A 25 -11.74 1.37 30.97
C ARG A 25 -11.22 0.13 30.24
N ALA A 26 -11.00 0.26 28.94
CA ALA A 26 -10.15 -0.69 28.22
C ALA A 26 -8.72 -0.58 28.77
N GLU A 27 -8.11 -1.71 29.14
CA GLU A 27 -6.72 -1.76 29.59
C GLU A 27 -5.80 -1.19 28.51
N THR A 28 -5.01 -0.20 28.91
CA THR A 28 -4.22 0.67 28.04
C THR A 28 -2.94 -0.05 27.65
N GLN A 29 -2.85 -0.58 26.44
CA GLN A 29 -1.55 -0.89 25.85
C GLN A 29 -1.03 0.42 25.22
N ALA A 30 -0.20 1.15 25.96
CA ALA A 30 0.53 2.29 25.42
C ALA A 30 1.38 1.80 24.25
N GLY A 31 0.92 2.03 23.02
CA GLY A 31 1.66 1.68 21.81
C GLY A 31 2.95 2.50 21.78
N SER A 32 4.10 1.83 21.84
CA SER A 32 5.39 2.50 21.73
C SER A 32 5.48 3.18 20.36
N THR A 33 5.76 4.47 20.32
CA THR A 33 5.94 5.21 19.06
C THR A 33 7.30 4.95 18.40
N GLY A 34 8.14 4.06 18.94
CA GLY A 34 9.48 3.74 18.43
C GLY A 34 9.58 2.41 17.68
N GLY A 35 8.55 2.05 16.90
CA GLY A 35 8.53 0.78 16.18
C GLY A 35 9.68 0.62 15.19
N LYS A 36 10.34 -0.55 15.20
CA LYS A 36 11.34 -0.90 14.17
C LYS A 36 10.65 -1.15 12.85
N LEU A 37 11.15 -0.56 11.76
CA LEU A 37 10.62 -0.79 10.42
C LEU A 37 11.65 -1.57 9.62
N ALA A 38 11.17 -2.47 8.75
CA ALA A 38 12.00 -3.15 7.76
C ALA A 38 11.61 -2.74 6.35
N VAL A 39 12.56 -2.76 5.42
CA VAL A 39 12.34 -2.52 4.00
C VAL A 39 13.14 -3.52 3.17
N THR A 40 12.59 -3.97 2.04
CA THR A 40 13.37 -4.75 1.06
C THR A 40 14.46 -3.90 0.40
N PRO A 41 15.46 -4.49 -0.26
CA PRO A 41 16.45 -3.72 -1.02
C PRO A 41 15.80 -2.81 -2.06
N VAL A 42 16.54 -1.79 -2.49
CA VAL A 42 16.11 -0.86 -3.54
C VAL A 42 15.84 -1.62 -4.84
N GLY A 43 14.72 -1.30 -5.48
CA GLY A 43 14.35 -1.81 -6.80
C GLY A 43 14.04 -0.65 -7.75
N TYR A 44 12.85 -0.68 -8.35
CA TYR A 44 12.24 0.45 -9.05
C TYR A 44 11.68 1.50 -8.10
N ASP A 45 11.69 1.28 -6.79
CA ASP A 45 11.49 2.33 -5.79
C ASP A 45 12.47 2.19 -4.61
N ASP A 46 12.52 3.24 -3.80
CA ASP A 46 13.42 3.35 -2.65
C ASP A 46 12.67 3.92 -1.44
N MET A 47 11.78 3.09 -0.86
CA MET A 47 11.09 3.44 0.38
C MET A 47 12.05 3.64 1.54
N GLY A 48 13.22 3.02 1.52
CA GLY A 48 14.26 3.20 2.53
C GLY A 48 14.73 4.66 2.61
N SER A 49 15.02 5.27 1.46
CA SER A 49 15.38 6.68 1.37
C SER A 49 14.22 7.62 1.72
N VAL A 50 12.99 7.28 1.33
CA VAL A 50 11.83 8.11 1.71
C VAL A 50 11.64 8.11 3.23
N LEU A 51 11.69 6.94 3.88
CA LEU A 51 11.59 6.84 5.34
C LEU A 51 12.71 7.63 6.04
N LYS A 52 13.94 7.58 5.53
CA LYS A 52 15.07 8.36 6.07
C LYS A 52 14.82 9.87 6.00
N LYS A 53 14.20 10.38 4.92
CA LYS A 53 13.82 11.80 4.81
C LYS A 53 12.78 12.21 5.87
N LEU A 54 11.96 11.27 6.34
CA LEU A 54 10.98 11.48 7.42
C LEU A 54 11.60 11.36 8.82
N GLY A 55 12.91 11.13 8.91
CA GLY A 55 13.61 10.88 10.18
C GLY A 55 13.46 9.45 10.69
N ILE A 56 13.01 8.51 9.85
CA ILE A 56 12.82 7.10 10.20
C ILE A 56 13.94 6.28 9.55
N THR A 57 14.67 5.50 10.34
CA THR A 57 15.74 4.64 9.80
C THR A 57 15.25 3.19 9.78
N PRO A 58 14.80 2.67 8.63
CA PRO A 58 14.42 1.25 8.52
C PRO A 58 15.66 0.36 8.42
N ASP A 59 15.53 -0.87 8.89
CA ASP A 59 16.48 -1.94 8.62
C ASP A 59 16.21 -2.51 7.22
N GLU A 60 17.24 -2.62 6.38
CA GLU A 60 17.11 -3.30 5.08
C GLU A 60 17.22 -4.82 5.29
N ILE A 61 16.23 -5.59 4.82
CA ILE A 61 16.22 -7.05 4.86
C ILE A 61 15.92 -7.64 3.48
N THR A 62 16.61 -8.70 3.11
CA THR A 62 16.43 -9.42 1.84
C THR A 62 15.13 -10.24 1.80
N TYR A 63 14.69 -10.66 0.61
CA TYR A 63 13.54 -11.56 0.47
C TYR A 63 13.80 -12.92 1.15
N GLU A 64 15.03 -13.42 1.12
CA GLU A 64 15.43 -14.64 1.81
C GLU A 64 15.27 -14.51 3.34
N GLN A 65 15.61 -13.33 3.90
CA GLN A 65 15.35 -13.04 5.31
C GLN A 65 13.85 -12.90 5.59
N ALA A 66 13.10 -12.27 4.69
CA ALA A 66 11.65 -12.10 4.81
C ALA A 66 10.86 -13.43 4.71
N ALA A 67 11.47 -14.51 4.22
CA ALA A 67 10.89 -15.86 4.28
C ALA A 67 10.77 -16.41 5.71
N SER A 68 11.36 -15.75 6.71
CA SER A 68 11.27 -16.10 8.12
C SER A 68 10.25 -15.23 8.84
N LEU A 69 9.14 -15.82 9.31
CA LEU A 69 8.17 -15.11 10.16
C LEU A 69 8.84 -14.53 11.42
N ALA A 70 9.76 -15.27 12.04
CA ALA A 70 10.48 -14.81 13.22
C ALA A 70 11.40 -13.61 12.94
N GLU A 71 11.81 -13.42 11.67
CA GLU A 71 12.50 -12.20 11.26
C GLU A 71 11.52 -11.04 11.15
N LEU A 72 10.40 -11.23 10.43
CA LEU A 72 9.38 -10.20 10.24
C LEU A 72 8.78 -9.70 11.56
N GLU A 73 8.55 -10.59 12.53
CA GLU A 73 7.97 -10.26 13.84
C GLU A 73 8.86 -9.36 14.72
N LYS A 74 10.12 -9.09 14.32
CA LYS A 74 10.96 -8.07 14.96
C LYS A 74 10.55 -6.65 14.61
N TYR A 75 9.72 -6.48 13.57
CA TYR A 75 9.37 -5.20 12.99
C TYR A 75 7.87 -4.90 13.14
N ASP A 76 7.57 -3.62 13.32
CA ASP A 76 6.20 -3.12 13.43
C ASP A 76 5.56 -2.91 12.06
N ALA A 77 6.38 -2.62 11.05
CA ALA A 77 5.96 -2.65 9.65
C ALA A 77 7.07 -3.14 8.73
N PHE A 78 6.66 -3.73 7.61
CA PHE A 78 7.53 -4.21 6.55
C PHE A 78 7.14 -3.55 5.21
N TYR A 79 8.12 -2.93 4.57
CA TYR A 79 7.98 -2.24 3.29
C TYR A 79 8.55 -3.10 2.17
N ILE A 80 7.73 -3.37 1.17
CA ILE A 80 8.12 -4.13 -0.01
C ILE A 80 8.21 -3.15 -1.17
N ASN A 81 9.44 -2.84 -1.55
CA ASN A 81 9.74 -2.07 -2.73
C ASN A 81 9.23 -2.80 -3.99
N CYS A 82 8.86 -2.01 -4.99
CA CYS A 82 8.63 -2.46 -6.34
C CYS A 82 9.95 -2.98 -6.93
N ALA A 83 10.01 -4.29 -7.17
CA ALA A 83 11.18 -4.95 -7.72
C ALA A 83 10.76 -6.21 -8.47
N GLY A 84 11.58 -6.69 -9.41
CA GLY A 84 11.31 -7.96 -10.10
C GLY A 84 11.33 -9.16 -9.13
N GLU A 85 12.17 -9.09 -8.10
CA GLU A 85 12.24 -10.05 -7.00
C GLU A 85 10.93 -10.16 -6.23
N ALA A 86 10.14 -9.07 -6.15
CA ALA A 86 8.82 -9.10 -5.52
C ALA A 86 7.84 -9.98 -6.32
N GLU A 87 7.89 -9.94 -7.66
CA GLU A 87 7.02 -10.77 -8.50
C GLU A 87 7.38 -12.25 -8.39
N GLY A 88 8.68 -12.53 -8.36
CA GLY A 88 9.27 -13.85 -8.24
C GLY A 88 9.36 -14.39 -6.81
N ALA A 89 8.77 -13.71 -5.83
CA ALA A 89 8.84 -14.11 -4.43
C ALA A 89 8.37 -15.55 -4.22
N SER A 90 9.13 -16.30 -3.41
CA SER A 90 8.86 -17.71 -3.13
C SER A 90 7.61 -17.90 -2.26
N ASP A 91 7.07 -19.12 -2.25
CA ASP A 91 5.90 -19.47 -1.42
C ASP A 91 6.19 -19.28 0.08
N GLU A 92 7.45 -19.44 0.52
CA GLU A 92 7.87 -19.19 1.89
C GLU A 92 7.77 -17.70 2.25
N VAL A 93 8.22 -16.80 1.36
CA VAL A 93 8.08 -15.35 1.54
C VAL A 93 6.60 -14.96 1.63
N VAL A 94 5.80 -15.44 0.68
CA VAL A 94 4.35 -15.19 0.65
C VAL A 94 3.68 -15.68 1.94
N SER A 95 4.04 -16.88 2.41
CA SER A 95 3.47 -17.48 3.62
C SER A 95 3.87 -16.72 4.89
N ALA A 96 5.13 -16.31 4.99
CA ALA A 96 5.64 -15.54 6.12
C ALA A 96 4.95 -14.17 6.21
N ILE A 97 4.81 -13.46 5.08
CA ILE A 97 4.12 -12.16 5.01
C ILE A 97 2.64 -12.30 5.41
N LYS A 98 1.96 -13.32 4.90
CA LYS A 98 0.57 -13.60 5.25
C LYS A 98 0.38 -13.78 6.76
N GLU A 99 1.21 -14.61 7.38
CA GLU A 99 1.09 -14.86 8.83
C GLU A 99 1.54 -13.64 9.65
N TYR A 100 2.57 -12.92 9.20
CA TYR A 100 3.01 -11.67 9.83
C TYR A 100 1.88 -10.64 9.93
N VAL A 101 1.18 -10.38 8.83
CA VAL A 101 0.03 -9.46 8.82
C VAL A 101 -1.08 -9.99 9.72
N LYS A 102 -1.42 -11.28 9.62
CA LYS A 102 -2.44 -11.89 10.46
C LYS A 102 -2.13 -11.74 11.97
N ASN A 103 -0.85 -11.78 12.34
CA ASN A 103 -0.37 -11.62 13.72
C ASN A 103 -0.32 -10.16 14.21
N GLY A 104 -0.58 -9.18 13.35
CA GLY A 104 -0.61 -7.76 13.72
C GLY A 104 0.45 -6.91 13.04
N GLY A 105 1.26 -7.50 12.16
CA GLY A 105 2.20 -6.79 11.32
C GLY A 105 1.52 -5.86 10.32
N VAL A 106 2.21 -4.80 9.93
CA VAL A 106 1.74 -3.88 8.88
C VAL A 106 2.62 -4.04 7.65
N VAL A 107 2.01 -4.18 6.48
CA VAL A 107 2.74 -4.27 5.20
C VAL A 107 2.41 -3.09 4.32
N TYR A 108 3.43 -2.47 3.76
CA TYR A 108 3.32 -1.57 2.62
C TYR A 108 3.91 -2.27 1.39
N ALA A 109 3.21 -2.24 0.26
CA ALA A 109 3.67 -2.81 -0.99
C ALA A 109 3.35 -1.86 -2.16
N SER A 110 4.27 -1.70 -3.10
CA SER A 110 4.09 -0.86 -4.28
C SER A 110 4.18 -1.68 -5.58
N ASP A 111 3.31 -1.35 -6.51
CA ASP A 111 3.32 -1.75 -7.90
C ASP A 111 3.56 -3.26 -8.11
N PHE A 112 4.75 -3.70 -8.54
CA PHE A 112 5.10 -5.10 -8.82
C PHE A 112 5.03 -6.00 -7.57
N ALA A 113 5.13 -5.42 -6.37
CA ALA A 113 4.86 -6.15 -5.12
C ALA A 113 3.39 -6.63 -5.02
N GLY A 114 2.51 -6.19 -5.93
CA GLY A 114 1.17 -6.70 -6.13
C GLY A 114 1.11 -8.22 -6.33
N GLY A 115 2.17 -8.84 -6.85
CA GLY A 115 2.26 -10.31 -6.96
C GLY A 115 2.28 -11.03 -5.61
N ILE A 116 3.04 -10.50 -4.65
CA ILE A 116 3.03 -11.00 -3.26
C ILE A 116 1.64 -10.79 -2.67
N ILE A 117 1.04 -9.61 -2.84
CA ILE A 117 -0.27 -9.28 -2.28
C ILE A 117 -1.36 -10.20 -2.85
N SER A 118 -1.37 -10.45 -4.16
CA SER A 118 -2.31 -11.34 -4.82
C SER A 118 -2.22 -12.78 -4.28
N LYS A 119 -0.98 -13.30 -4.11
CA LYS A 119 -0.75 -14.66 -3.61
C LYS A 119 -1.05 -14.79 -2.11
N ALA A 120 -0.64 -13.82 -1.29
CA ALA A 120 -0.82 -13.86 0.16
C ALA A 120 -2.28 -13.61 0.58
N PHE A 121 -2.98 -12.71 -0.13
CA PHE A 121 -4.30 -12.21 0.23
C PHE A 121 -5.28 -12.26 -0.95
N PRO A 122 -5.60 -13.46 -1.46
CA PRO A 122 -6.41 -13.62 -2.66
C PRO A 122 -7.79 -12.97 -2.49
N GLY A 123 -8.18 -12.16 -3.49
CA GLY A 123 -9.47 -11.50 -3.55
C GLY A 123 -9.61 -10.22 -2.72
N LYS A 124 -8.56 -9.75 -2.03
CA LYS A 124 -8.56 -8.42 -1.38
C LYS A 124 -8.35 -7.29 -2.39
N ILE A 125 -7.47 -7.50 -3.36
CA ILE A 125 -7.27 -6.59 -4.49
C ILE A 125 -7.45 -7.40 -5.76
N ASN A 126 -8.37 -6.96 -6.63
CA ASN A 126 -8.61 -7.60 -7.91
C ASN A 126 -7.82 -6.85 -8.97
N PHE A 127 -6.73 -7.45 -9.42
CA PHE A 127 -5.88 -6.87 -10.46
C PHE A 127 -6.49 -7.04 -11.86
N TYR A 128 -6.17 -6.13 -12.77
CA TYR A 128 -6.70 -6.12 -14.12
C TYR A 128 -6.41 -7.42 -14.86
N LYS A 129 -7.48 -8.10 -15.30
CA LYS A 129 -7.46 -9.44 -15.94
C LYS A 129 -6.85 -10.56 -15.07
N GLY A 130 -6.69 -10.31 -13.78
CA GLY A 130 -6.07 -11.23 -12.84
C GLY A 130 -4.56 -11.04 -12.76
N TYR A 131 -4.00 -11.46 -11.63
CA TYR A 131 -2.56 -11.48 -11.39
C TYR A 131 -2.08 -12.92 -11.51
N ASP A 132 -1.90 -13.38 -12.74
CA ASP A 132 -1.26 -14.66 -13.04
C ASP A 132 0.15 -14.38 -13.55
N THR A 133 1.14 -14.65 -12.70
CA THR A 133 2.51 -14.85 -13.16
C THR A 133 2.60 -16.34 -13.41
N GLY A 134 2.58 -16.78 -14.67
CA GLY A 134 2.79 -18.19 -15.00
C GLY A 134 4.09 -18.73 -14.36
N THR A 135 4.31 -20.04 -14.42
CA THR A 135 5.61 -20.60 -14.04
C THR A 135 6.69 -20.14 -15.02
N GLY A 136 7.38 -19.03 -14.72
CA GLY A 136 8.44 -18.45 -15.57
C GLY A 136 8.48 -16.92 -15.53
N ASN A 137 9.32 -16.32 -16.39
CA ASN A 137 9.49 -14.86 -16.55
C ASN A 137 8.28 -14.16 -17.21
N ASP A 138 7.07 -14.68 -17.04
CA ASP A 138 5.87 -14.13 -17.65
C ASP A 138 5.34 -12.97 -16.80
N ILE A 139 5.34 -11.77 -17.39
CA ILE A 139 4.78 -10.57 -16.76
C ILE A 139 3.25 -10.72 -16.65
N SER A 140 2.70 -10.45 -15.46
CA SER A 140 1.27 -10.63 -15.22
C SER A 140 0.43 -9.76 -16.16
N SER A 141 -0.77 -10.22 -16.53
CA SER A 141 -1.68 -9.49 -17.42
C SER A 141 -2.17 -8.13 -16.87
N ALA A 142 -1.88 -7.84 -15.60
CA ALA A 142 -2.15 -6.57 -14.95
C ALA A 142 -1.11 -5.48 -15.27
N HIS A 143 0.06 -5.83 -15.83
CA HIS A 143 1.15 -4.92 -16.19
C HIS A 143 0.88 -4.20 -17.51
N VAL A 144 -0.17 -3.39 -17.52
CA VAL A 144 -0.67 -2.72 -18.74
C VAL A 144 -0.75 -1.22 -18.58
N GLY A 145 -0.34 -0.67 -17.45
CA GLY A 145 -0.34 0.76 -17.19
C GLY A 145 0.49 1.54 -18.19
N ALA A 146 -0.05 2.64 -18.71
CA ALA A 146 0.67 3.52 -19.63
C ALA A 146 1.45 4.61 -18.86
N THR A 147 2.56 5.08 -19.43
CA THR A 147 3.24 6.29 -18.93
C THR A 147 2.35 7.52 -19.04
N GLY A 148 2.54 8.48 -18.14
CA GLY A 148 1.93 9.80 -18.17
C GLY A 148 1.39 10.25 -16.82
N ASP A 149 0.83 11.46 -16.80
CA ASP A 149 0.18 11.98 -15.61
C ASP A 149 -1.24 11.43 -15.47
N VAL A 150 -1.54 10.93 -14.28
CA VAL A 150 -2.89 10.54 -13.87
C VAL A 150 -3.34 11.46 -12.75
N THR A 151 -4.42 12.21 -13.00
CA THR A 151 -5.12 12.94 -11.96
C THR A 151 -5.97 11.98 -11.16
N ALA A 152 -5.56 11.72 -9.92
CA ALA A 152 -6.29 10.89 -8.98
C ALA A 152 -7.21 11.75 -8.10
N LYS A 153 -8.36 11.17 -7.74
CA LYS A 153 -9.27 11.66 -6.71
C LYS A 153 -8.91 11.00 -5.39
N VAL A 154 -8.78 11.79 -4.34
CA VAL A 154 -8.65 11.32 -2.96
C VAL A 154 -10.06 11.13 -2.41
N VAL A 155 -10.51 9.87 -2.36
CA VAL A 155 -11.88 9.52 -1.98
C VAL A 155 -12.01 9.22 -0.49
N ASP A 156 -10.90 8.94 0.19
CA ASP A 156 -10.88 8.84 1.65
C ASP A 156 -10.80 10.21 2.31
N SER A 157 -11.82 10.56 3.11
CA SER A 157 -11.93 11.88 3.74
C SER A 157 -10.84 12.15 4.79
N GLY A 158 -10.29 11.10 5.40
CA GLY A 158 -9.18 11.20 6.34
C GLY A 158 -7.89 11.59 5.62
N LEU A 159 -7.54 10.85 4.56
CA LEU A 159 -6.39 11.15 3.70
C LEU A 159 -6.55 12.53 3.05
N ALA A 160 -7.72 12.87 2.52
CA ALA A 160 -7.99 14.19 1.93
C ALA A 160 -7.78 15.33 2.95
N SER A 161 -8.15 15.10 4.21
CA SER A 161 -7.93 16.08 5.28
C SER A 161 -6.45 16.28 5.60
N VAL A 162 -5.65 15.21 5.59
CA VAL A 162 -4.19 15.29 5.79
C VAL A 162 -3.50 15.97 4.62
N LEU A 163 -3.90 15.65 3.38
CA LEU A 163 -3.33 16.25 2.17
C LEU A 163 -3.80 17.69 1.94
N GLY A 164 -4.91 18.11 2.57
CA GLY A 164 -5.54 19.40 2.36
C GLY A 164 -6.20 19.55 0.98
N LYS A 165 -6.44 18.44 0.27
CA LYS A 165 -6.97 18.41 -1.10
C LYS A 165 -7.63 17.07 -1.41
N THR A 166 -8.55 17.09 -2.36
CA THR A 166 -9.31 15.92 -2.83
C THR A 166 -8.84 15.41 -4.19
N SER A 167 -7.77 15.98 -4.75
CA SER A 167 -7.18 15.53 -6.00
C SER A 167 -5.66 15.76 -5.99
N VAL A 168 -4.95 14.83 -6.63
CA VAL A 168 -3.49 14.81 -6.74
C VAL A 168 -3.07 14.33 -8.12
N THR A 169 -1.88 14.74 -8.56
CA THR A 169 -1.30 14.25 -9.82
C THR A 169 -0.19 13.25 -9.53
N ILE A 170 -0.34 12.04 -10.07
CA ILE A 170 0.66 10.97 -10.05
C ILE A 170 1.30 10.93 -11.43
N ASN A 171 2.63 11.05 -11.48
CA ASN A 171 3.39 10.88 -12.71
C ASN A 171 3.86 9.42 -12.80
N TYR A 172 3.39 8.70 -13.83
CA TYR A 172 3.90 7.38 -14.20
C TYR A 172 4.96 7.56 -15.27
N ASP A 173 6.22 7.56 -14.88
CA ASP A 173 7.37 7.75 -15.76
C ASP A 173 7.73 6.47 -16.55
N LEU A 174 7.40 5.31 -16.00
CA LEU A 174 7.59 3.99 -16.63
C LEU A 174 6.26 3.35 -17.06
N PRO A 175 6.24 2.61 -18.20
CA PRO A 175 5.08 1.83 -18.61
C PRO A 175 5.00 0.50 -17.85
N ALA A 176 3.94 -0.26 -18.12
CA ALA A 176 3.71 -1.60 -17.59
C ALA A 176 3.55 -1.69 -16.06
N TRP A 177 3.22 -0.57 -15.39
CA TRP A 177 2.80 -0.61 -13.99
C TRP A 177 1.49 -1.40 -13.82
N VAL A 178 1.31 -1.96 -12.63
CA VAL A 178 0.25 -2.89 -12.26
C VAL A 178 -1.07 -2.14 -12.07
N VAL A 179 -2.05 -2.48 -12.90
CA VAL A 179 -3.38 -1.90 -12.84
C VAL A 179 -4.29 -2.71 -11.92
N VAL A 180 -4.95 -2.02 -10.98
CA VAL A 180 -6.03 -2.59 -10.17
C VAL A 180 -7.36 -2.41 -10.89
N ASP A 181 -8.14 -3.49 -11.00
CA ASP A 181 -9.49 -3.46 -11.59
C ASP A 181 -10.52 -3.00 -10.56
N SER A 182 -10.51 -3.61 -9.38
CA SER A 182 -11.46 -3.32 -8.30
C SER A 182 -10.92 -3.71 -6.92
N ALA A 183 -11.53 -3.15 -5.88
CA ALA A 183 -11.30 -3.55 -4.51
C ALA A 183 -12.16 -4.76 -4.14
N GLY A 184 -11.59 -5.69 -3.38
CA GLY A 184 -12.31 -6.82 -2.81
C GLY A 184 -13.07 -6.49 -1.53
N ALA A 185 -13.79 -7.49 -1.00
CA ALA A 185 -14.53 -7.34 0.25
C ALA A 185 -13.59 -6.98 1.43
N GLY A 186 -13.97 -5.95 2.19
CA GLY A 186 -13.17 -5.46 3.32
C GLY A 186 -11.94 -4.62 2.93
N THR A 187 -11.78 -4.29 1.64
CA THR A 187 -10.74 -3.39 1.15
C THR A 187 -11.28 -1.97 0.99
N ARG A 188 -10.53 -1.01 1.52
CA ARG A 188 -10.80 0.43 1.40
C ARG A 188 -10.02 0.99 0.23
N VAL A 189 -10.71 1.74 -0.61
CA VAL A 189 -10.10 2.55 -1.67
C VAL A 189 -9.83 3.93 -1.09
N LEU A 190 -8.57 4.36 -1.12
CA LEU A 190 -8.13 5.67 -0.63
C LEU A 190 -8.08 6.69 -1.77
N MET A 191 -7.74 6.23 -2.98
CA MET A 191 -7.66 7.04 -4.18
C MET A 191 -8.12 6.27 -5.43
N THR A 192 -8.80 6.96 -6.34
CA THR A 192 -9.17 6.45 -7.67
C THR A 192 -8.70 7.38 -8.78
N GLY A 193 -8.58 6.88 -10.00
CA GLY A 193 -8.23 7.70 -11.16
C GLY A 193 -8.62 7.07 -12.49
N ASP A 194 -8.61 7.89 -13.54
CA ASP A 194 -8.76 7.41 -14.91
C ASP A 194 -7.41 6.89 -15.39
N VAL A 195 -7.30 5.57 -15.50
CA VAL A 195 -6.05 4.85 -15.74
C VAL A 195 -5.84 4.61 -17.23
N PRO A 196 -4.82 5.21 -17.86
CA PRO A 196 -4.45 4.87 -19.23
C PRO A 196 -3.74 3.51 -19.23
N ILE A 197 -4.11 2.66 -20.19
CA ILE A 197 -3.48 1.36 -20.42
C ILE A 197 -2.98 1.25 -21.86
N THR A 198 -1.87 0.55 -22.03
CA THR A 198 -1.33 0.14 -23.33
C THR A 198 -1.67 -1.32 -23.61
N SER A 199 -2.01 -1.67 -24.84
CA SER A 199 -2.01 -3.08 -25.26
C SER A 199 -0.57 -3.57 -25.30
N TYR A 200 -0.28 -4.69 -24.64
CA TYR A 200 1.02 -5.39 -24.82
C TYR A 200 1.08 -6.15 -26.16
N ASP A 201 -0.03 -6.17 -26.91
CA ASP A 201 -0.07 -6.65 -28.29
C ASP A 201 0.55 -5.60 -29.22
N LEU A 202 1.87 -5.66 -29.36
CA LEU A 202 2.66 -4.84 -30.28
C LEU A 202 2.26 -5.02 -31.77
N SER A 203 1.36 -5.95 -32.09
CA SER A 203 0.90 -6.25 -33.45
C SER A 203 -0.48 -5.70 -33.79
N SER A 204 -1.27 -5.28 -32.79
CA SER A 204 -2.55 -4.62 -33.03
C SER A 204 -2.46 -3.14 -32.68
N ALA A 205 -2.84 -2.30 -33.64
CA ALA A 205 -3.02 -0.87 -33.46
C ALA A 205 -4.27 -0.55 -32.60
N GLU A 206 -4.44 -1.24 -31.47
CA GLU A 206 -5.42 -0.83 -30.47
C GLU A 206 -4.92 0.45 -29.81
N SER A 207 -5.66 1.53 -30.04
CA SER A 207 -5.45 2.83 -29.43
C SER A 207 -5.40 2.72 -27.91
N ALA A 208 -4.49 3.47 -27.27
CA ALA A 208 -4.45 3.67 -25.82
C ALA A 208 -5.87 3.75 -25.25
N LYS A 209 -6.18 2.84 -24.32
CA LYS A 209 -7.49 2.75 -23.68
C LYS A 209 -7.40 3.39 -22.32
N THR A 210 -8.44 4.11 -21.89
CA THR A 210 -8.53 4.61 -20.52
C THR A 210 -9.58 3.81 -19.76
N LEU A 211 -9.16 3.17 -18.68
CA LEU A 211 -10.05 2.55 -17.71
C LEU A 211 -10.50 3.62 -16.72
N LYS A 212 -11.81 3.83 -16.61
CA LYS A 212 -12.37 4.86 -15.72
C LYS A 212 -12.37 4.40 -14.27
N ASP A 213 -12.16 5.36 -13.37
CA ASP A 213 -12.36 5.26 -11.91
C ASP A 213 -11.74 4.01 -11.27
N ARG A 214 -10.47 3.73 -11.57
CA ARG A 214 -9.76 2.56 -11.05
C ARG A 214 -9.09 2.89 -9.72
N PRO A 215 -9.09 1.95 -8.75
CA PRO A 215 -8.34 2.12 -7.51
C PRO A 215 -6.83 2.28 -7.78
N MET A 216 -6.19 3.20 -7.05
CA MET A 216 -4.75 3.47 -7.18
C MET A 216 -4.02 3.35 -5.84
N VAL A 217 -4.73 3.63 -4.75
CA VAL A 217 -4.25 3.46 -3.38
C VAL A 217 -5.31 2.71 -2.59
N LEU A 218 -4.93 1.59 -1.98
CA LEU A 218 -5.83 0.70 -1.25
C LEU A 218 -5.27 0.34 0.12
N SER A 219 -6.16 0.01 1.05
CA SER A 219 -5.79 -0.64 2.30
C SER A 219 -6.80 -1.69 2.70
N PHE A 220 -6.38 -2.74 3.40
CA PHE A 220 -7.28 -3.73 3.98
C PHE A 220 -6.71 -4.31 5.27
N SER A 221 -7.60 -4.75 6.15
CA SER A 221 -7.21 -5.52 7.33
C SER A 221 -7.24 -7.02 7.04
N GLU A 222 -6.29 -7.73 7.64
CA GLU A 222 -6.25 -9.19 7.67
C GLU A 222 -5.74 -9.64 9.04
N GLY A 223 -6.53 -10.49 9.72
CA GLY A 223 -6.28 -10.82 11.13
C GLY A 223 -6.20 -9.55 11.99
N LYS A 224 -5.05 -9.34 12.66
CA LYS A 224 -4.80 -8.18 13.52
C LYS A 224 -4.02 -7.06 12.82
N GLY A 225 -3.57 -7.27 11.58
CA GLY A 225 -2.71 -6.36 10.84
C GLY A 225 -3.41 -5.60 9.73
N GLU A 226 -2.61 -4.86 8.97
CA GLU A 226 -3.07 -4.02 7.85
C GLU A 226 -2.09 -4.14 6.67
N VAL A 227 -2.64 -4.13 5.46
CA VAL A 227 -1.87 -4.02 4.22
C VAL A 227 -2.25 -2.73 3.52
N LEU A 228 -1.24 -2.01 3.02
CA LEU A 228 -1.38 -0.84 2.16
C LEU A 228 -0.72 -1.13 0.81
N TYR A 229 -1.40 -0.75 -0.27
CA TYR A 229 -0.93 -0.96 -1.63
C TYR A 229 -1.07 0.30 -2.49
N THR A 230 -0.05 0.59 -3.29
CA THR A 230 -0.08 1.64 -4.33
C THR A 230 0.28 1.08 -5.69
N THR A 231 -0.30 1.63 -6.75
CA THR A 231 0.03 1.24 -8.14
C THR A 231 1.24 1.98 -8.71
N PHE A 232 1.83 2.94 -7.98
CA PHE A 232 2.94 3.77 -8.46
C PHE A 232 4.22 3.51 -7.65
N HIS A 233 5.36 3.74 -8.32
CA HIS A 233 6.69 3.73 -7.70
C HIS A 233 6.88 4.92 -6.76
N ASN A 234 7.68 4.70 -5.71
CA ASN A 234 8.05 5.73 -4.75
C ASN A 234 9.52 6.14 -4.92
N GLU A 235 9.95 6.35 -6.17
CA GLU A 235 11.31 6.85 -6.43
C GLU A 235 11.51 8.26 -5.87
N ALA A 236 12.76 8.65 -5.63
CA ALA A 236 13.14 9.92 -5.00
C ALA A 236 12.75 11.19 -5.80
N GLN A 237 12.14 11.06 -6.98
CA GLN A 237 11.67 12.17 -7.84
C GLN A 237 10.14 12.32 -7.74
N LEU A 238 9.65 12.57 -6.53
CA LEU A 238 8.23 12.72 -6.30
C LEU A 238 7.77 14.12 -6.73
N THR A 239 6.63 14.20 -7.41
CA THR A 239 5.82 15.41 -7.32
C THR A 239 5.53 15.67 -5.83
N LYS A 240 5.31 16.92 -5.42
CA LYS A 240 4.98 17.24 -4.02
C LYS A 240 3.79 16.43 -3.50
N ASP A 241 2.93 15.98 -4.40
CA ASP A 241 1.72 15.22 -4.11
C ASP A 241 2.04 13.78 -3.74
N VAL A 242 2.87 13.11 -4.55
CA VAL A 242 3.33 11.76 -4.22
C VAL A 242 4.19 11.79 -2.96
N GLU A 243 5.03 12.81 -2.78
CA GLU A 243 5.82 12.97 -1.55
C GLU A 243 4.93 13.05 -0.30
N ALA A 244 3.84 13.82 -0.35
CA ALA A 244 2.89 13.92 0.76
C ALA A 244 2.19 12.58 1.04
N ILE A 245 1.82 11.81 0.01
CA ILE A 245 1.18 10.51 0.15
C ILE A 245 2.15 9.48 0.74
N VAL A 246 3.39 9.44 0.26
CA VAL A 246 4.39 8.49 0.78
C VAL A 246 4.80 8.84 2.20
N SER A 247 4.92 10.14 2.51
CA SER A 247 5.11 10.63 3.87
C SER A 247 3.98 10.16 4.80
N TRP A 248 2.74 10.25 4.32
CA TRP A 248 1.58 9.77 5.05
C TRP A 248 1.63 8.25 5.31
N PHE A 249 2.08 7.43 4.35
CA PHE A 249 2.29 5.99 4.61
C PHE A 249 3.33 5.75 5.70
N GLY A 250 4.46 6.47 5.67
CA GLY A 250 5.49 6.43 6.72
C GLY A 250 4.92 6.68 8.12
N VAL A 251 4.05 7.69 8.24
CA VAL A 251 3.36 8.01 9.49
C VAL A 251 2.32 6.94 9.85
N ARG A 252 1.56 6.45 8.87
CA ARG A 252 0.45 5.52 9.09
C ARG A 252 0.91 4.15 9.56
N THR A 253 1.94 3.59 8.94
CA THR A 253 2.49 2.28 9.36
C THR A 253 3.06 2.37 10.78
N LYS A 254 3.77 3.45 11.12
CA LYS A 254 4.25 3.75 12.47
C LYS A 254 3.08 3.85 13.46
N ALA A 255 1.95 4.40 13.04
CA ALA A 255 0.73 4.47 13.82
C ALA A 255 -0.12 3.18 13.78
N GLY A 256 0.28 2.13 13.08
CA GLY A 256 -0.59 0.98 12.78
C GLY A 256 -1.18 0.32 14.04
N LYS A 257 -0.35 0.08 15.06
CA LYS A 257 -0.81 -0.45 16.36
C LYS A 257 -1.79 0.49 17.06
N LEU A 258 -1.54 1.80 17.01
CA LEU A 258 -2.45 2.82 17.56
C LEU A 258 -3.78 2.81 16.81
N LEU A 259 -3.74 2.71 15.47
CA LEU A 259 -4.93 2.66 14.63
C LEU A 259 -5.77 1.42 14.94
N THR A 260 -5.17 0.23 14.98
CA THR A 260 -5.86 -1.01 15.34
C THR A 260 -6.46 -0.93 16.74
N ALA A 261 -5.70 -0.45 17.73
CA ALA A 261 -6.22 -0.25 19.08
C ALA A 261 -7.42 0.71 19.10
N THR A 262 -7.38 1.78 18.31
CA THR A 262 -8.45 2.79 18.22
C THR A 262 -9.70 2.22 17.54
N ARG A 263 -9.56 1.45 16.46
CA ARG A 263 -10.67 0.75 15.79
C ARG A 263 -11.38 -0.22 16.74
N ASN A 264 -10.62 -0.94 17.58
CA ASN A 264 -11.20 -1.88 18.55
C ASN A 264 -12.04 -1.20 19.64
N LEU A 265 -11.92 0.12 19.83
CA LEU A 265 -12.79 0.88 20.75
C LEU A 265 -14.16 1.18 20.15
N VAL A 266 -14.32 1.06 18.82
CA VAL A 266 -15.60 1.33 18.13
C VAL A 266 -16.61 0.19 18.29
N VAL A 267 -16.18 -0.95 18.85
CA VAL A 267 -16.92 -2.23 18.92
C VAL A 267 -18.15 -2.20 19.86
N GLU A 268 -18.60 -1.03 20.31
CA GLU A 268 -19.77 -0.89 21.17
C GLU A 268 -21.03 -0.52 20.35
N GLY A 269 -21.92 -1.49 20.14
CA GLY A 269 -23.22 -1.31 19.48
C GLY A 269 -23.16 -1.22 17.95
N ASP A 270 -24.07 -0.46 17.34
CA ASP A 270 -24.15 -0.24 15.89
C ASP A 270 -23.18 0.84 15.37
N ASN A 271 -22.18 1.21 16.18
CA ASN A 271 -21.21 2.24 15.83
C ASN A 271 -20.20 1.70 14.80
N ILE A 272 -19.87 2.55 13.83
CA ILE A 272 -18.85 2.28 12.82
C ILE A 272 -17.81 3.41 12.81
N ALA A 273 -16.66 3.15 12.19
CA ALA A 273 -15.71 4.21 11.86
C ALA A 273 -16.29 5.08 10.75
N LEU A 274 -16.44 6.38 11.03
CA LEU A 274 -17.00 7.38 10.11
C LEU A 274 -15.90 8.11 9.33
N GLN A 275 -14.81 8.45 10.01
CA GLN A 275 -13.63 9.09 9.42
C GLN A 275 -12.39 8.75 10.24
N GLU A 276 -11.34 8.30 9.56
CA GLU A 276 -10.05 7.95 10.16
C GLU A 276 -8.95 8.89 9.70
N ILE A 277 -8.44 9.71 10.62
CA ILE A 277 -7.31 10.60 10.37
C ILE A 277 -6.10 9.99 11.06
N VAL A 278 -5.08 9.66 10.27
CA VAL A 278 -3.78 9.23 10.76
C VAL A 278 -2.77 10.24 10.26
N ASP A 279 -2.11 10.91 11.20
CA ASP A 279 -1.19 12.00 10.89
C ASP A 279 -0.12 12.11 11.99
N SER A 280 0.79 13.06 11.84
CA SER A 280 1.86 13.37 12.76
C SER A 280 1.84 14.83 13.18
N ILE A 281 2.39 15.17 14.34
CA ILE A 281 2.44 16.54 14.84
C ILE A 281 3.79 16.83 15.50
N ASN A 282 4.32 18.04 15.36
CA ASN A 282 5.49 18.48 16.12
C ASN A 282 5.08 19.31 17.33
N LYS A 283 6.02 19.52 18.25
CA LYS A 283 5.84 20.41 19.39
C LYS A 283 5.59 21.85 18.92
N GLY A 284 4.52 22.47 19.40
CA GLY A 284 4.09 23.82 19.06
C GLY A 284 3.27 23.93 17.78
N ASP A 285 3.16 22.85 16.99
CA ASP A 285 2.30 22.84 15.81
C ASP A 285 0.83 22.72 16.22
N THR A 286 -0.03 23.35 15.44
CA THR A 286 -1.49 23.14 15.49
C THR A 286 -1.95 22.61 14.13
N LYS A 287 -2.67 21.49 14.15
CA LYS A 287 -3.32 20.92 12.98
C LYS A 287 -4.83 21.03 13.08
N THR A 288 -5.48 21.20 11.93
CA THR A 288 -6.93 21.38 11.84
C THR A 288 -7.51 20.38 10.85
N TYR A 289 -8.56 19.69 11.30
CA TYR A 289 -9.32 18.71 10.55
C TYR A 289 -10.79 19.04 10.58
N TYR A 290 -11.55 18.40 9.70
CA TYR A 290 -12.97 18.63 9.59
C TYR A 290 -13.76 17.34 9.44
N PHE A 291 -14.91 17.32 10.12
CA PHE A 291 -15.90 16.26 10.02
C PHE A 291 -17.24 16.87 9.61
N ASN A 292 -17.82 16.39 8.51
CA ASN A 292 -19.13 16.84 8.04
C ASN A 292 -20.21 15.93 8.63
N ALA A 293 -21.03 16.48 9.54
CA ALA A 293 -22.10 15.76 10.19
C ALA A 293 -23.47 16.09 9.57
N THR A 294 -24.36 15.11 9.56
CA THR A 294 -25.75 15.29 9.08
C THR A 294 -26.65 15.97 10.12
N GLY A 295 -26.24 15.95 11.40
CA GLY A 295 -27.06 16.38 12.53
C GLY A 295 -28.16 15.42 12.97
N LYS A 296 -28.24 14.21 12.40
CA LYS A 296 -29.27 13.22 12.76
C LYS A 296 -28.95 12.44 14.03
N GLU A 297 -27.67 12.15 14.23
CA GLU A 297 -27.18 11.28 15.30
C GLU A 297 -25.95 11.90 15.96
N ASP A 298 -25.77 11.63 17.25
CA ASP A 298 -24.55 11.96 17.97
C ASP A 298 -23.37 11.13 17.40
N PHE A 299 -22.16 11.65 17.55
CA PHE A 299 -20.94 10.91 17.21
C PHE A 299 -19.89 11.05 18.32
N LYS A 300 -18.86 10.21 18.27
CA LYS A 300 -17.73 10.23 19.18
C LYS A 300 -16.47 10.63 18.41
N ILE A 301 -15.62 11.43 19.03
CA ILE A 301 -14.25 11.66 18.59
C ILE A 301 -13.31 10.93 19.56
N THR A 302 -12.51 10.01 19.03
CA THR A 302 -11.44 9.34 19.77
C THR A 302 -10.08 9.81 19.29
N LEU A 303 -9.26 10.31 20.20
CA LEU A 303 -7.87 10.68 19.98
C LEU A 303 -6.96 9.63 20.64
N ASN A 304 -6.03 9.06 19.88
CA ASN A 304 -5.07 8.08 20.36
C ASN A 304 -3.65 8.38 19.87
N PHE A 305 -2.66 8.15 20.73
CA PHE A 305 -1.23 8.43 20.49
C PHE A 305 -0.40 7.72 21.58
N GLY A 306 0.92 7.63 21.43
CA GLY A 306 1.78 6.81 22.33
C GLY A 306 2.15 7.42 23.69
N GLY A 307 1.40 8.41 24.19
CA GLY A 307 1.67 9.12 25.46
C GLY A 307 2.13 10.59 25.28
N SER A 308 2.48 11.27 26.39
CA SER A 308 2.68 12.73 26.46
C SER A 308 1.37 13.54 26.42
N THR A 309 1.38 14.83 26.04
CA THR A 309 0.24 15.75 26.06
C THR A 309 -0.02 16.34 24.68
N LEU A 310 -1.24 16.17 24.18
CA LEU A 310 -1.79 16.87 23.01
C LEU A 310 -3.06 17.63 23.42
N ALA A 311 -3.26 18.84 22.94
CA ALA A 311 -4.49 19.59 23.22
C ALA A 311 -5.51 19.40 22.10
N LEU A 312 -6.69 18.87 22.43
CA LEU A 312 -7.81 18.67 21.52
C LEU A 312 -8.86 19.75 21.73
N SER A 313 -9.35 20.34 20.64
CA SER A 313 -10.48 21.27 20.65
C SER A 313 -11.45 20.91 19.51
N ILE A 314 -12.75 20.85 19.82
CA ILE A 314 -13.80 20.61 18.84
C ILE A 314 -14.72 21.82 18.83
N THR A 315 -14.91 22.40 17.66
CA THR A 315 -15.80 23.53 17.42
C THR A 315 -16.95 23.10 16.52
N ASP A 316 -18.17 23.41 16.92
CA ASP A 316 -19.37 23.11 16.14
C ASP A 316 -19.52 24.05 14.92
N PRO A 317 -20.49 23.78 14.04
CA PRO A 317 -20.72 24.59 12.83
C PRO A 317 -21.05 26.07 13.09
N ASP A 318 -21.51 26.43 14.30
CA ASP A 318 -21.82 27.82 14.67
C ASP A 318 -20.60 28.54 15.29
N GLY A 319 -19.44 27.86 15.38
CA GLY A 319 -18.24 28.41 16.00
C GLY A 319 -18.18 28.23 17.52
N LYS A 320 -19.11 27.48 18.13
CA LYS A 320 -19.08 27.20 19.57
C LYS A 320 -18.14 26.04 19.86
N LYS A 321 -17.21 26.23 20.80
CA LYS A 321 -16.36 25.13 21.29
C LYS A 321 -17.20 24.15 22.11
N VAL A 322 -17.33 22.92 21.61
CA VAL A 322 -18.12 21.83 22.24
C VAL A 322 -17.26 20.85 23.02
N ALA A 323 -15.95 20.80 22.75
CA ALA A 323 -14.97 20.09 23.57
C ALA A 323 -13.63 20.84 23.58
N SER A 324 -12.92 20.80 24.71
CA SER A 324 -11.56 21.34 24.86
C SER A 324 -10.86 20.58 25.97
N GLN A 325 -9.74 19.91 25.68
CA GLN A 325 -9.04 19.09 26.66
C GLN A 325 -7.55 19.00 26.34
N ASP A 326 -6.70 19.23 27.33
CA ASP A 326 -5.32 18.76 27.31
C ASP A 326 -5.33 17.26 27.62
N VAL A 327 -5.10 16.44 26.59
CA VAL A 327 -5.16 14.99 26.68
C VAL A 327 -3.77 14.49 27.02
N SER A 328 -3.59 13.98 28.24
CA SER A 328 -2.32 13.36 28.68
C SER A 328 -2.41 11.85 28.88
N LYS A 329 -3.59 11.26 28.64
CA LYS A 329 -3.91 9.84 28.85
C LYS A 329 -4.72 9.30 27.66
N PRO A 330 -4.06 8.97 26.53
CA PRO A 330 -4.70 8.31 25.41
C PRO A 330 -4.98 6.82 25.71
N PRO A 331 -5.97 6.19 25.02
CA PRO A 331 -6.94 6.83 24.13
C PRO A 331 -7.92 7.71 24.92
N PHE A 332 -8.31 8.84 24.35
CA PHE A 332 -9.31 9.75 24.89
C PHE A 332 -10.50 9.83 23.94
N THR A 333 -11.70 9.60 24.47
CA THR A 333 -12.95 9.65 23.70
C THR A 333 -13.89 10.69 24.30
N THR A 334 -14.49 11.52 23.45
CA THR A 334 -15.56 12.45 23.83
C THR A 334 -16.75 12.30 22.88
N SER A 335 -17.96 12.33 23.42
CA SER A 335 -19.18 12.45 22.63
C SER A 335 -19.36 13.87 22.12
N VAL A 336 -19.87 14.02 20.90
CA VAL A 336 -20.19 15.28 20.24
C VAL A 336 -21.67 15.25 19.85
N PRO A 337 -22.48 16.18 20.38
CA PRO A 337 -23.91 16.22 20.08
C PRO A 337 -24.21 16.43 18.60
N ALA A 338 -25.29 15.81 18.13
CA ALA A 338 -25.80 15.93 16.78
C ALA A 338 -26.05 17.38 16.41
N LYS A 339 -25.40 17.83 15.34
CA LYS A 339 -25.65 19.12 14.70
C LYS A 339 -25.26 19.03 13.24
N GLU A 340 -26.09 19.57 12.37
CA GLU A 340 -25.80 19.56 10.94
C GLU A 340 -24.67 20.54 10.62
N GLY A 341 -23.72 20.10 9.81
CA GLY A 341 -22.67 20.94 9.26
C GLY A 341 -21.26 20.49 9.59
N LYS A 342 -20.31 21.41 9.33
CA LYS A 342 -18.88 21.14 9.38
C LYS A 342 -18.31 21.42 10.76
N PHE A 343 -17.93 20.37 11.49
CA PHE A 343 -17.19 20.48 12.74
C PHE A 343 -15.71 20.70 12.46
N LYS A 344 -15.09 21.59 13.24
CA LYS A 344 -13.64 21.82 13.22
C LYS A 344 -12.99 21.10 14.40
N ILE A 345 -12.03 20.24 14.11
CA ILE A 345 -11.24 19.49 15.08
C ILE A 345 -9.82 20.06 15.04
N GLU A 346 -9.35 20.64 16.14
CA GLU A 346 -8.01 21.21 16.27
C GLU A 346 -7.20 20.37 17.26
N LEU A 347 -5.94 20.10 16.88
CA LEU A 347 -4.99 19.38 17.69
C LEU A 347 -3.69 20.19 17.80
N GLU A 348 -3.22 20.44 19.01
CA GLU A 348 -1.96 21.15 19.26
C GLU A 348 -0.95 20.22 19.96
N GLY A 349 0.29 20.21 19.46
CA GLY A 349 1.39 19.45 20.05
C GLY A 349 1.99 20.15 21.27
N LYS A 350 1.54 19.82 22.49
CA LYS A 350 2.06 20.45 23.72
C LYS A 350 3.41 19.88 24.14
N ASP A 351 3.43 18.60 24.52
CA ASP A 351 4.61 17.93 25.10
C ASP A 351 5.12 16.80 24.22
N VAL A 352 5.20 17.05 22.91
CA VAL A 352 5.53 16.02 21.92
C VAL A 352 6.96 15.49 22.10
N PRO A 353 7.17 14.16 22.21
CA PRO A 353 8.48 13.58 22.56
C PRO A 353 9.47 13.50 21.40
N GLU A 354 8.99 13.56 20.16
CA GLU A 354 9.80 13.43 18.94
C GLU A 354 9.19 14.26 17.78
N GLN A 355 9.98 14.51 16.74
CA GLN A 355 9.43 15.07 15.50
C GLN A 355 8.51 14.07 14.83
N ASN A 356 7.53 14.59 14.08
CA ASN A 356 6.54 13.79 13.36
C ASN A 356 5.88 12.74 14.27
N TYR A 357 5.44 13.16 15.46
CA TYR A 357 4.83 12.27 16.43
C TYR A 357 3.45 11.82 15.96
N SER A 358 3.32 10.53 15.69
CA SER A 358 2.11 9.95 15.13
C SER A 358 0.93 9.96 16.10
N PHE A 359 -0.25 10.23 15.57
CA PHE A 359 -1.51 10.12 16.29
C PHE A 359 -2.63 9.63 15.36
N VAL A 360 -3.73 9.22 15.97
CA VAL A 360 -4.97 8.80 15.31
C VAL A 360 -6.13 9.60 15.86
N ILE A 361 -6.92 10.21 14.99
CA ILE A 361 -8.26 10.74 15.30
C ILE A 361 -9.27 9.86 14.57
N LEU A 362 -10.23 9.34 15.31
CA LEU A 362 -11.32 8.54 14.79
C LEU A 362 -12.66 9.18 15.14
N ALA A 363 -13.40 9.62 14.12
CA ALA A 363 -14.82 9.88 14.26
C ALA A 363 -15.57 8.55 14.14
N SER A 364 -16.44 8.26 15.10
CA SER A 364 -17.21 7.02 15.14
C SER A 364 -18.63 7.27 15.62
N GLY A 365 -19.58 6.49 15.12
CA GLY A 365 -21.00 6.64 15.47
C GLY A 365 -21.89 5.83 14.53
N PRO A 366 -23.21 5.97 14.61
CA PRO A 366 -24.13 5.45 13.61
C PRO A 366 -23.79 6.00 12.22
N ARG A 367 -24.05 5.21 11.17
CA ARG A 367 -23.82 5.62 9.76
C ARG A 367 -24.47 6.96 9.44
N ASP A 368 -25.66 7.20 9.98
CA ASP A 368 -26.44 8.40 9.73
C ASP A 368 -25.84 9.67 10.34
N ALA A 369 -24.79 9.59 11.18
CA ALA A 369 -24.09 10.76 11.71
C ALA A 369 -23.20 11.47 10.68
N ALA A 370 -22.68 10.75 9.66
CA ALA A 370 -21.73 11.29 8.68
C ALA A 370 -22.43 11.71 7.38
N ALA A 371 -22.10 12.90 6.88
CA ALA A 371 -22.58 13.40 5.60
C ALA A 371 -21.71 12.96 4.42
N ASP A 372 -20.42 12.72 4.65
CA ASP A 372 -19.50 12.21 3.64
C ASP A 372 -19.71 10.70 3.43
N GLU A 373 -19.40 10.20 2.23
CA GLU A 373 -19.47 8.77 1.97
C GLU A 373 -18.52 8.00 2.91
N ILE A 374 -19.09 7.17 3.77
CA ILE A 374 -18.32 6.24 4.58
C ILE A 374 -17.91 5.08 3.68
N ILE A 375 -16.64 5.07 3.25
CA ILE A 375 -16.03 3.92 2.57
C ILE A 375 -15.69 2.86 3.62
N VAL A 376 -16.72 2.26 4.21
CA VAL A 376 -16.60 0.94 4.85
C VAL A 376 -16.44 -0.04 3.71
N GLY A 377 -15.30 -0.75 3.65
CA GLY A 377 -14.88 -1.58 2.49
C GLY A 377 -16.08 -2.23 1.81
N GLN A 378 -16.49 -1.66 0.68
CA GLN A 378 -17.70 -2.08 -0.02
C GLN A 378 -17.46 -3.49 -0.55
N ALA A 379 -18.03 -4.48 0.14
CA ALA A 379 -18.44 -5.68 -0.55
C ALA A 379 -19.57 -5.27 -1.49
N THR A 380 -19.24 -5.02 -2.76
CA THR A 380 -20.25 -5.01 -3.81
C THR A 380 -20.87 -6.40 -3.86
N THR A 381 -22.07 -6.56 -3.30
CA THR A 381 -22.90 -7.71 -3.63
C THR A 381 -23.27 -7.60 -5.10
N SER A 382 -22.61 -8.38 -5.96
CA SER A 382 -23.07 -8.59 -7.32
C SER A 382 -24.42 -9.30 -7.25
N SER A 383 -25.52 -8.56 -7.48
CA SER A 383 -26.81 -9.16 -7.77
C SER A 383 -26.68 -9.93 -9.09
N GLY A 384 -27.00 -11.22 -9.04
CA GLY A 384 -26.79 -12.18 -10.12
C GLY A 384 -27.33 -11.73 -11.48
N GLY A 385 -26.48 -11.82 -12.50
CA GLY A 385 -26.85 -11.83 -13.91
C GLY A 385 -26.74 -13.24 -14.44
N ALA A 386 -27.82 -13.76 -15.02
CA ALA A 386 -27.93 -15.10 -15.57
C ALA A 386 -26.82 -15.40 -16.61
N GLU A 387 -26.18 -16.55 -16.47
CA GLU A 387 -25.32 -17.11 -17.51
C GLU A 387 -26.15 -17.37 -18.77
N THR A 388 -25.84 -16.67 -19.86
CA THR A 388 -26.38 -16.97 -21.18
C THR A 388 -25.43 -17.91 -21.92
N ALA A 389 -25.99 -18.83 -22.70
CA ALA A 389 -25.35 -19.97 -23.36
C ALA A 389 -24.28 -19.61 -24.43
N THR A 390 -23.78 -18.39 -24.45
CA THR A 390 -22.71 -17.90 -25.33
C THR A 390 -21.30 -18.30 -24.86
N SER A 391 -21.11 -18.68 -23.59
CA SER A 391 -19.79 -18.99 -23.02
C SER A 391 -19.20 -20.35 -23.45
N LEU A 392 -20.02 -21.28 -23.95
CA LEU A 392 -19.53 -22.60 -24.37
C LEU A 392 -18.89 -22.57 -25.78
N TRP A 393 -19.42 -21.73 -26.69
CA TRP A 393 -18.92 -21.62 -28.07
C TRP A 393 -17.59 -20.85 -28.18
N GLN A 394 -17.34 -19.87 -27.29
CA GLN A 394 -16.05 -19.19 -27.22
C GLN A 394 -14.92 -20.10 -26.74
N ARG A 395 -15.21 -21.08 -25.88
CA ARG A 395 -14.22 -22.07 -25.40
C ARG A 395 -13.83 -23.07 -26.48
N ILE A 396 -14.75 -23.42 -27.37
CA ILE A 396 -14.49 -24.30 -28.53
C ILE A 396 -13.68 -23.57 -29.61
N LEU A 397 -13.94 -22.28 -29.83
CA LEU A 397 -13.19 -21.47 -30.81
C LEU A 397 -11.77 -21.11 -30.35
N HIS A 398 -11.53 -20.92 -29.04
CA HIS A 398 -10.17 -20.72 -28.52
C HIS A 398 -9.30 -21.97 -28.64
N GLY A 399 -9.86 -23.19 -28.54
CA GLY A 399 -9.10 -24.43 -28.76
C GLY A 399 -8.54 -24.58 -30.18
N ALA A 400 -9.21 -24.02 -31.20
CA ALA A 400 -8.76 -24.07 -32.59
C ALA A 400 -7.68 -23.02 -32.93
N TYR A 401 -7.64 -21.88 -32.22
CA TYR A 401 -6.64 -20.84 -32.42
C TYR A 401 -5.25 -21.24 -31.90
N TRP A 402 -5.17 -22.04 -30.83
CA TRP A 402 -3.90 -22.54 -30.28
C TRP A 402 -3.18 -23.53 -31.22
N ALA A 403 -3.91 -24.30 -32.02
CA ALA A 403 -3.32 -25.25 -32.97
C ALA A 403 -2.62 -24.57 -34.17
N ILE A 404 -3.08 -23.35 -34.55
CA ILE A 404 -2.50 -22.59 -35.66
C ILE A 404 -1.29 -21.77 -35.20
N GLY A 405 -1.33 -21.23 -33.98
CA GLY A 405 -0.21 -20.47 -33.38
C GLY A 405 1.04 -21.31 -33.14
N ILE A 406 0.88 -22.54 -32.65
CA ILE A 406 2.01 -23.46 -32.41
C ILE A 406 2.69 -23.86 -33.74
N GLY A 407 1.92 -24.03 -34.82
CA GLY A 407 2.46 -24.32 -36.15
C GLY A 407 3.35 -23.21 -36.71
N ALA A 408 2.98 -21.95 -36.51
CA ALA A 408 3.76 -20.80 -36.99
C ALA A 408 5.10 -20.64 -36.25
N VAL A 409 5.12 -20.85 -34.93
CA VAL A 409 6.35 -20.76 -34.12
C VAL A 409 7.35 -21.86 -34.50
N VAL A 410 6.87 -23.09 -34.73
CA VAL A 410 7.74 -24.21 -35.16
C VAL A 410 8.36 -23.94 -36.54
N VAL A 411 7.61 -23.36 -37.48
CA VAL A 411 8.13 -23.01 -38.81
C VAL A 411 9.20 -21.91 -38.72
N VAL A 412 9.00 -20.88 -37.89
CA VAL A 412 10.00 -19.82 -37.67
C VAL A 412 11.29 -20.38 -37.06
N LEU A 413 11.17 -21.28 -36.07
CA LEU A 413 12.34 -21.92 -35.45
C LEU A 413 13.11 -22.81 -36.43
N ILE A 414 12.42 -23.52 -37.33
CA ILE A 414 13.05 -24.32 -38.40
C ILE A 414 13.79 -23.42 -39.40
N ILE A 415 13.21 -22.28 -39.79
CA ILE A 415 13.84 -21.32 -40.69
C ILE A 415 15.11 -20.73 -40.05
N ILE A 416 15.06 -20.36 -38.77
CA ILE A 416 16.23 -19.86 -38.02
C ILE A 416 17.34 -20.93 -37.99
N LEU A 417 16.99 -22.19 -37.73
CA LEU A 417 17.95 -23.30 -37.71
C LEU A 417 18.64 -23.49 -39.07
N ILE A 418 17.88 -23.41 -40.17
CA ILE A 418 18.40 -23.52 -41.54
C ILE A 418 19.38 -22.36 -41.83
N ILE A 419 19.02 -21.12 -41.46
CA ILE A 419 19.88 -19.95 -41.64
C ILE A 419 21.19 -20.11 -40.86
N VAL A 420 21.15 -20.61 -39.62
CA VAL A 420 22.34 -20.86 -38.79
C VAL A 420 23.23 -21.94 -39.41
N LEU A 421 22.65 -23.00 -39.97
CA LEU A 421 23.40 -24.08 -40.62
C LEU A 421 24.07 -23.60 -41.92
N ILE A 422 23.39 -22.78 -42.74
CA ILE A 422 23.96 -22.17 -43.95
C ILE A 422 25.10 -21.21 -43.57
N ALA A 423 24.91 -20.38 -42.53
CA ALA A 423 25.93 -19.46 -42.04
C ALA A 423 27.19 -20.20 -41.54
N ARG A 424 27.02 -21.33 -40.83
CA ARG A 424 28.14 -22.20 -40.40
C ARG A 424 28.86 -22.89 -41.56
N GLY A 425 28.12 -23.33 -42.59
CA GLY A 425 28.71 -23.92 -43.80
C GLY A 425 29.56 -22.95 -44.60
N SER A 426 29.17 -21.67 -44.65
CA SER A 426 29.91 -20.62 -45.38
C SER A 426 31.25 -20.25 -44.72
N ARG A 427 31.37 -20.36 -43.40
CA ARG A 427 32.63 -20.09 -42.67
C ARG A 427 33.69 -21.17 -42.89
N LYS A 428 33.29 -22.42 -43.14
CA LYS A 428 34.25 -23.51 -43.43
C LYS A 428 34.86 -23.41 -44.84
N LYS A 429 34.27 -22.67 -45.78
CA LYS A 429 34.82 -22.50 -47.14
C LYS A 429 35.86 -21.37 -47.29
N LYS A 430 36.07 -20.53 -46.26
CA LYS A 430 37.07 -19.45 -46.30
C LYS A 430 38.44 -19.79 -45.67
N ALA A 431 38.62 -21.02 -45.17
CA ALA A 431 39.89 -21.51 -44.62
C ALA A 431 40.51 -22.59 -45.52
N ALA A 432 40.78 -22.24 -46.79
CA ALA A 432 41.64 -23.04 -47.67
C ALA A 432 42.21 -22.12 -48.77
N ALA A 433 43.32 -21.46 -48.47
CA ALA A 433 44.23 -20.91 -49.47
C ALA A 433 45.61 -21.54 -49.24
N PRO A 434 46.29 -22.06 -50.28
CA PRO A 434 47.53 -22.83 -50.12
C PRO A 434 48.73 -21.93 -49.84
N ALA A 435 49.62 -22.42 -48.97
CA ALA A 435 50.90 -21.82 -48.65
C ALA A 435 51.83 -21.82 -49.88
N ALA A 436 52.46 -20.67 -50.13
CA ALA A 436 53.47 -20.51 -51.18
C ALA A 436 54.79 -21.18 -50.75
N GLU A 437 55.33 -21.95 -51.69
CA GLU A 437 56.60 -22.66 -51.69
C GLU A 437 57.79 -21.70 -51.53
N VAL A 438 58.58 -21.86 -50.46
CA VAL A 438 59.89 -21.21 -50.29
C VAL A 438 60.97 -22.21 -50.72
N LYS A 439 61.68 -21.86 -51.80
CA LYS A 439 62.82 -22.60 -52.34
C LYS A 439 63.98 -22.64 -51.34
N THR A 440 64.49 -23.85 -51.13
CA THR A 440 65.67 -24.21 -50.36
C THR A 440 66.96 -23.78 -51.08
N ALA A 441 67.93 -23.28 -50.32
CA ALA A 441 69.34 -23.17 -50.71
C ALA A 441 70.16 -24.18 -49.87
N PRO A 442 71.22 -24.80 -50.43
CA PRO A 442 71.90 -25.92 -49.79
C PRO A 442 72.99 -25.53 -48.77
N ALA A 443 73.25 -26.51 -47.92
CA ALA A 443 74.07 -26.59 -46.72
C ALA A 443 75.51 -26.05 -46.75
N ALA A 444 75.98 -25.64 -45.57
CA ALA A 444 77.39 -25.67 -45.16
C ALA A 444 77.51 -26.43 -43.81
N PRO A 445 78.64 -27.10 -43.53
CA PRO A 445 78.69 -28.24 -42.62
C PRO A 445 79.07 -27.90 -41.16
N GLU A 446 78.61 -28.82 -40.30
CA GLU A 446 79.06 -29.25 -38.97
C GLU A 446 80.24 -28.53 -38.30
N ALA A 447 79.99 -27.98 -37.10
CA ALA A 447 80.99 -27.80 -36.06
C ALA A 447 80.54 -28.53 -34.78
N LYS A 448 81.37 -29.50 -34.39
CA LYS A 448 81.30 -30.30 -33.16
C LYS A 448 81.28 -29.40 -31.93
N THR A 449 80.49 -29.76 -30.91
CA THR A 449 80.80 -29.36 -29.53
C THR A 449 80.75 -30.60 -28.65
N GLU A 450 81.92 -30.91 -28.10
CA GLU A 450 82.15 -31.91 -27.07
C GLU A 450 81.52 -31.49 -25.74
N GLU A 451 81.04 -32.51 -25.04
CA GLU A 451 80.71 -32.59 -23.63
C GLU A 451 81.95 -32.33 -22.74
N LYS A 452 81.83 -31.45 -21.73
CA LYS A 452 82.45 -31.67 -20.39
C LYS A 452 82.05 -30.66 -19.33
N LYS A 453 81.42 -31.23 -18.29
CA LYS A 453 81.67 -31.11 -16.83
C LYS A 453 81.77 -29.73 -16.13
N GLU A 454 81.07 -29.77 -14.98
CA GLU A 454 81.06 -28.91 -13.77
C GLU A 454 80.17 -27.67 -13.77
#